data_AF-A0A9P4NKM0-F1
#
_entry.id   AF-A0A9P4NKM0-F1
#
_cell.length_a   1.000
_cell.length_b   1.000
_cell.length_c   1.000
_cell.angle_alpha   90.00
_cell.angle_beta   90.00
_cell.angle_gamma   90.00
#
_symmetry.space_group_name_H-M   'P 1'
#
loop_
_entity.id
_entity.type
_entity.pdbx_description
1 polymer ?
#
loop_
_entity_poly.entity_id
_entity_poly.type
_entity_poly.pdbx_seq_one_letter_code
_entity_poly.pdbx_strand_id
1 'polypeptide(L)'
;MADEEDEDLERAIALSLAQSGLPDNNVQTIDLESETEDEQDDELKRAIAMSLGERNANGVETNVLHEKGSDGKVDSVYKHPLRTDGTKTTSLGSVTSISVNDGIAGLDRKAMEQERLSRIAARKRQAPISPPQVRRVEERPEKKAKVSFQSKGPGTSPFTTEFAKGETLQHPRGVIYKTWSKAHPNAGGIKFEDVIQKNELRTALFSSFQWDSEWFFSKVDMRRTKMVLAMQAKSEQEREERRLEQMDAGFKNVKLCFPPMNGGYTCMHSKLMLLFYEESLRVVVPTANLTEYDWGETGVMENSVFMIDLPRRKNGSQGGKKDLTFFGRELMYFLEKMELQEDMRNGVMNFDFSDTSHLAFIHSIFGPQHGDDIPRTGYHGLGTAIKQLGLQTSKTLELVYATSSLGSLNDLTINNIYEAARGTDRSQRDPKLLKASNENTKNSFHIYFPTHETVARSLGGPNNAGTIWLDAKHYHKPDFPKSCLRDYQSLRKGLLSHNKLLFARGESKDGSRQVSWVYIGSANLSESAWGRLVVDRTKKVNKLTCNNWECGVLVPMGATSDERETKSVIRSSKLGEAFEGLLEIPFVEPGDKFGDRLPWFLKGHGN
;
A
#
# COMPACT_ATOMS: atom_id res chain seq x y z
N MET A 1 -27.28 47.14 -15.23
CA MET A 1 -26.56 45.94 -14.79
C MET A 1 -25.39 46.33 -13.89
N ALA A 2 -25.67 47.12 -12.84
CA ALA A 2 -24.72 47.45 -11.78
C ALA A 2 -25.42 47.60 -10.42
N ASP A 3 -26.72 47.29 -10.32
CA ASP A 3 -27.53 47.53 -9.11
C ASP A 3 -28.15 46.23 -8.54
N GLU A 4 -27.85 45.05 -9.10
CA GLU A 4 -28.31 43.74 -8.57
C GLU A 4 -27.22 43.01 -7.74
N GLU A 5 -25.94 43.40 -7.86
CA GLU A 5 -24.85 42.75 -7.11
C GLU A 5 -24.69 43.29 -5.68
N ASP A 6 -25.17 44.50 -5.39
CA ASP A 6 -25.08 45.10 -4.05
C ASP A 6 -26.22 44.64 -3.10
N GLU A 7 -27.40 44.25 -3.61
CA GLU A 7 -28.50 43.75 -2.77
C GLU A 7 -28.24 42.31 -2.24
N ASP A 8 -27.56 41.48 -3.03
CA ASP A 8 -27.20 40.11 -2.61
C ASP A 8 -26.04 40.10 -1.61
N LEU A 9 -25.14 41.10 -1.68
CA LEU A 9 -24.06 41.27 -0.71
C LEU A 9 -24.58 41.79 0.64
N GLU A 10 -25.55 42.71 0.64
CA GLU A 10 -26.20 43.18 1.87
C GLU A 10 -27.05 42.08 2.54
N ARG A 11 -27.72 41.21 1.76
CA ARG A 11 -28.44 40.04 2.30
C ARG A 11 -27.51 39.00 2.91
N ALA A 12 -26.33 38.77 2.33
CA ALA A 12 -25.34 37.84 2.86
C ALA A 12 -24.75 38.33 4.20
N ILE A 13 -24.54 39.63 4.35
CA ILE A 13 -24.04 40.25 5.59
C ILE A 13 -25.11 40.24 6.69
N ALA A 14 -26.38 40.50 6.34
CA ALA A 14 -27.50 40.46 7.30
C ALA A 14 -27.76 39.04 7.85
N LEU A 15 -27.58 38.00 7.04
CA LEU A 15 -27.71 36.59 7.47
C LEU A 15 -26.52 36.14 8.34
N SER A 16 -25.33 36.73 8.14
CA SER A 16 -24.14 36.43 8.95
C SER A 16 -24.19 37.07 10.35
N LEU A 17 -24.96 38.13 10.55
CA LEU A 17 -25.09 38.84 11.84
C LEU A 17 -26.26 38.35 12.72
N ALA A 18 -27.14 37.50 12.17
CA ALA A 18 -28.31 36.97 12.88
C ALA A 18 -28.06 35.65 13.63
N GLN A 19 -26.84 35.09 13.58
CA GLN A 19 -26.50 33.80 14.22
C GLN A 19 -25.71 33.92 15.53
N SER A 20 -25.74 35.10 16.16
CA SER A 20 -25.15 35.33 17.48
C SER A 20 -26.17 36.02 18.41
N GLY A 21 -26.94 35.24 19.18
CA GLY A 21 -27.73 35.79 20.29
C GLY A 21 -28.79 34.89 20.96
N LEU A 22 -28.39 34.21 22.06
CA LEU A 22 -29.12 33.95 23.35
C LEU A 22 -30.36 33.00 23.37
N PRO A 23 -30.86 32.48 24.54
CA PRO A 23 -30.39 32.52 25.95
C PRO A 23 -30.34 31.14 26.69
N ASP A 24 -29.83 31.17 27.93
CA ASP A 24 -29.86 30.11 28.96
C ASP A 24 -31.25 29.50 29.23
N ASN A 25 -31.35 28.17 29.32
CA ASN A 25 -32.31 27.50 30.20
C ASN A 25 -31.90 26.06 30.57
N ASN A 26 -32.08 25.79 31.85
CA ASN A 26 -31.62 24.65 32.64
C ASN A 26 -32.42 23.36 32.34
N VAL A 27 -31.80 22.31 31.78
CA VAL A 27 -32.31 20.92 31.86
C VAL A 27 -31.13 19.95 31.93
N GLN A 28 -31.05 19.18 33.03
CA GLN A 28 -30.05 18.15 33.28
C GLN A 28 -29.99 17.11 32.15
N THR A 29 -28.81 16.94 31.55
CA THR A 29 -28.54 15.84 30.61
C THR A 29 -27.17 15.23 30.92
N ILE A 30 -27.16 13.90 30.96
CA ILE A 30 -26.07 13.03 31.41
C ILE A 30 -24.88 13.09 30.44
N ASP A 31 -23.70 13.28 31.02
CA ASP A 31 -22.39 13.42 30.37
C ASP A 31 -21.90 12.08 29.80
N LEU A 32 -21.52 12.07 28.52
CA LEU A 32 -20.71 11.02 27.89
C LEU A 32 -19.73 11.70 26.95
N GLU A 33 -18.49 11.77 27.45
CA GLU A 33 -17.31 12.42 26.89
C GLU A 33 -17.07 12.10 25.41
N SER A 34 -16.89 13.15 24.62
CA SER A 34 -16.36 13.12 23.25
C SER A 34 -14.88 13.52 23.27
N GLU A 35 -13.98 12.54 23.31
CA GLU A 35 -12.54 12.78 23.19
C GLU A 35 -12.12 12.92 21.70
N THR A 36 -11.85 14.17 21.32
CA THR A 36 -10.77 14.69 20.47
C THR A 36 -10.53 14.09 19.08
N GLU A 37 -11.05 14.78 18.05
CA GLU A 37 -10.66 14.65 16.64
C GLU A 37 -9.36 15.44 16.29
N ASP A 38 -8.90 16.33 17.17
CA ASP A 38 -7.84 17.30 16.87
C ASP A 38 -6.39 16.77 17.04
N GLU A 39 -6.16 15.74 17.86
CA GLU A 39 -4.79 15.28 18.17
C GLU A 39 -4.19 14.34 17.11
N GLN A 40 -5.01 13.71 16.28
CA GLN A 40 -4.55 12.81 15.22
C GLN A 40 -3.84 13.61 14.09
N ASP A 41 -4.08 14.93 14.01
CA ASP A 41 -3.91 15.73 12.80
C ASP A 41 -2.46 16.21 12.63
N ASP A 42 -1.77 16.41 13.75
CA ASP A 42 -0.36 16.79 13.77
C ASP A 42 0.59 15.58 13.75
N GLU A 43 0.09 14.40 14.12
CA GLU A 43 0.90 13.19 14.25
C GLU A 43 1.08 12.51 12.87
N LEU A 44 0.05 12.52 12.02
CA LEU A 44 0.10 12.00 10.65
C LEU A 44 0.86 12.93 9.69
N LYS A 45 0.70 14.26 9.83
CA LYS A 45 1.48 15.25 9.05
C LYS A 45 2.99 15.08 9.29
N ARG A 46 3.39 14.77 10.52
CA ARG A 46 4.78 14.46 10.88
C ARG A 46 5.27 13.11 10.35
N ALA A 47 4.43 12.08 10.33
CA ALA A 47 4.79 10.78 9.75
C ALA A 47 5.02 10.86 8.22
N ILE A 48 4.20 11.66 7.51
CA ILE A 48 4.39 11.93 6.08
C ILE A 48 5.67 12.74 5.85
N ALA A 49 5.95 13.75 6.69
CA ALA A 49 7.17 14.56 6.60
C ALA A 49 8.46 13.74 6.83
N MET A 50 8.46 12.84 7.82
CA MET A 50 9.61 11.94 8.08
C MET A 50 9.82 10.91 6.97
N SER A 51 8.75 10.48 6.29
CA SER A 51 8.86 9.61 5.10
C SER A 51 9.38 10.33 3.86
N LEU A 52 9.34 11.67 3.82
CA LEU A 52 9.75 12.49 2.69
C LEU A 52 11.13 13.13 2.87
N GLY A 53 11.71 13.11 4.07
CA GLY A 53 12.95 13.80 4.40
C GLY A 53 13.98 12.91 5.07
N GLU A 54 14.80 12.21 4.29
CA GLU A 54 16.16 11.81 4.69
C GLU A 54 17.02 11.44 3.45
N ARG A 55 17.20 12.42 2.56
CA ARG A 55 18.34 12.45 1.63
C ARG A 55 18.96 13.83 1.72
N ASN A 56 19.90 13.99 2.66
CA ASN A 56 21.10 14.85 2.62
C ASN A 56 21.48 15.33 4.02
N ALA A 57 22.35 14.57 4.70
CA ALA A 57 23.36 15.11 5.59
C ALA A 57 24.45 14.06 5.80
N ASN A 58 25.50 14.09 4.97
CA ASN A 58 26.80 13.52 5.34
C ASN A 58 27.91 14.40 4.77
N GLY A 59 28.84 14.77 5.65
CA GLY A 59 29.91 15.74 5.50
C GLY A 59 29.89 16.57 6.77
N VAL A 60 30.82 16.39 7.71
CA VAL A 60 32.14 17.00 7.61
C VAL A 60 33.18 16.23 8.45
N GLU A 61 34.31 15.98 7.77
CA GLU A 61 35.72 16.02 8.16
C GLU A 61 36.22 15.41 9.48
N THR A 62 37.14 14.47 9.24
CA THR A 62 38.24 14.06 10.10
C THR A 62 39.15 15.24 10.47
N ASN A 63 39.45 15.41 11.76
CA ASN A 63 40.70 16.03 12.20
C ASN A 63 41.34 15.19 13.30
N VAL A 64 42.60 14.84 13.04
CA VAL A 64 43.51 14.05 13.87
C VAL A 64 44.17 14.96 14.89
N LEU A 65 44.14 14.60 16.18
CA LEU A 65 45.22 14.90 17.13
C LEU A 65 45.38 13.76 18.14
N HIS A 66 46.61 13.24 18.19
CA HIS A 66 47.32 12.57 19.28
C HIS A 66 46.92 13.08 20.69
N GLU A 67 46.94 12.33 21.81
CA GLU A 67 47.96 11.43 22.34
C GLU A 67 47.41 10.68 23.60
N LYS A 68 47.97 9.48 23.84
CA LYS A 68 48.27 8.79 25.12
C LYS A 68 47.16 8.37 26.10
N GLY A 69 47.27 7.10 26.50
CA GLY A 69 46.35 6.38 27.38
C GLY A 69 46.68 6.40 28.87
N SER A 70 45.88 5.66 29.63
CA SER A 70 46.29 4.81 30.75
C SER A 70 45.05 4.15 31.36
N ASP A 71 45.26 2.91 31.82
CA ASP A 71 44.35 2.08 32.61
C ASP A 71 43.89 2.74 33.92
N GLY A 72 42.72 2.36 34.43
CA GLY A 72 42.33 2.74 35.79
C GLY A 72 40.93 2.31 36.26
N LYS A 73 40.91 1.25 37.05
CA LYS A 73 39.80 0.66 37.82
C LYS A 73 39.15 1.61 38.87
N VAL A 74 37.82 1.44 39.03
CA VAL A 74 37.09 1.11 40.30
C VAL A 74 36.80 2.20 41.36
N ASP A 75 35.49 2.23 41.70
CA ASP A 75 34.80 2.51 42.97
C ASP A 75 34.69 3.90 43.64
N SER A 76 33.41 4.29 43.80
CA SER A 76 32.73 4.56 45.07
C SER A 76 32.59 5.99 45.61
N VAL A 77 31.32 6.32 45.89
CA VAL A 77 30.79 6.71 47.23
C VAL A 77 30.99 8.18 47.71
N TYR A 78 29.85 8.87 47.68
CA TYR A 78 29.28 9.83 48.65
C TYR A 78 29.71 11.31 48.73
N LYS A 79 28.63 12.12 48.81
CA LYS A 79 28.35 13.29 49.69
C LYS A 79 28.52 14.72 49.15
N HIS A 80 27.35 15.36 49.05
CA HIS A 80 27.06 16.80 49.23
C HIS A 80 27.72 17.43 50.47
N PRO A 81 27.96 18.76 50.49
CA PRO A 81 26.98 19.75 51.02
C PRO A 81 26.87 21.03 50.15
N LEU A 82 25.70 21.62 49.88
CA LEU A 82 24.89 22.58 50.68
C LEU A 82 25.61 23.90 51.11
N ARG A 83 25.13 25.03 50.54
CA ARG A 83 24.80 26.36 51.16
C ARG A 83 24.63 27.41 50.03
N THR A 84 23.45 27.98 49.72
CA THR A 84 22.48 28.87 50.42
C THR A 84 22.77 30.37 50.37
N ASP A 85 21.69 31.11 50.06
CA ASP A 85 21.34 32.54 50.21
C ASP A 85 21.36 33.35 48.90
N GLY A 86 20.28 33.99 48.44
CA GLY A 86 19.04 34.48 49.10
C GLY A 86 19.08 36.00 49.17
N THR A 87 18.31 36.76 48.37
CA THR A 87 17.12 37.58 48.77
C THR A 87 16.64 38.39 47.54
N LYS A 88 15.34 38.38 47.16
CA LYS A 88 14.20 39.32 47.49
C LYS A 88 14.47 40.79 47.10
N THR A 89 13.59 41.64 46.52
CA THR A 89 12.15 41.67 46.15
C THR A 89 11.86 43.02 45.45
N THR A 90 10.63 43.18 44.90
CA THR A 90 9.88 44.40 44.47
C THR A 90 10.06 44.83 43.00
N SER A 91 9.06 45.30 42.24
CA SER A 91 7.58 45.30 42.29
C SER A 91 7.04 45.97 41.00
N LEU A 92 5.84 45.59 40.56
CA LEU A 92 4.84 46.34 39.73
C LEU A 92 5.20 46.80 38.29
N GLY A 93 4.29 46.51 37.35
CA GLY A 93 4.17 47.29 36.10
C GLY A 93 3.41 46.65 34.94
N SER A 94 2.08 46.81 34.95
CA SER A 94 1.16 46.98 33.82
C SER A 94 1.26 46.12 32.56
N VAL A 95 0.15 45.42 32.32
CA VAL A 95 -0.34 44.96 31.01
C VAL A 95 -0.65 46.17 30.12
N THR A 96 -0.11 46.19 28.90
CA THR A 96 -0.68 46.93 27.75
C THR A 96 -0.47 46.11 26.48
N SER A 97 -1.59 45.89 25.80
CA SER A 97 -1.77 45.35 24.47
C SER A 97 -1.00 46.13 23.40
N ILE A 98 -0.31 45.41 22.50
CA ILE A 98 -0.01 45.89 21.15
C ILE A 98 -0.40 44.78 20.17
N SER A 99 -1.45 45.07 19.42
CA SER A 99 -1.80 44.47 18.13
C SER A 99 -0.82 44.92 17.05
N VAL A 100 -0.27 44.00 16.27
CA VAL A 100 0.26 44.31 14.92
C VAL A 100 0.02 43.09 14.01
N ASN A 101 -0.81 43.30 12.98
CA ASN A 101 -0.76 42.55 11.73
C ASN A 101 0.61 42.79 11.07
N ASP A 102 1.28 41.76 10.55
CA ASP A 102 1.84 41.83 9.19
C ASP A 102 2.32 40.48 8.67
N GLY A 103 2.13 40.29 7.36
CA GLY A 103 2.38 39.07 6.62
C GLY A 103 3.86 38.75 6.41
N ILE A 104 4.15 37.46 6.24
CA ILE A 104 5.46 36.98 5.79
C ILE A 104 5.40 36.81 4.27
N ALA A 105 5.71 37.89 3.56
CA ALA A 105 6.29 37.86 2.23
C ALA A 105 7.82 37.92 2.39
N GLY A 106 8.56 37.03 1.71
CA GLY A 106 10.02 37.20 1.56
C GLY A 106 10.86 35.94 1.71
N LEU A 107 10.57 34.88 0.96
CA LEU A 107 11.61 33.91 0.57
C LEU A 107 12.06 34.29 -0.84
N ASP A 108 13.32 34.73 -0.96
CA ASP A 108 13.90 35.26 -2.18
C ASP A 108 13.98 34.18 -3.28
N ARG A 109 12.94 34.13 -4.12
CA ARG A 109 12.83 33.28 -5.31
C ARG A 109 14.02 33.41 -6.26
N LYS A 110 14.69 34.57 -6.27
CA LYS A 110 15.81 34.84 -7.18
C LYS A 110 17.07 34.08 -6.75
N ALA A 111 17.30 33.95 -5.44
CA ALA A 111 18.47 33.25 -4.91
C ALA A 111 18.44 31.74 -5.22
N MET A 112 17.27 31.09 -5.04
CA MET A 112 17.10 29.66 -5.36
C MET A 112 17.20 29.38 -6.87
N GLU A 113 16.66 30.26 -7.70
CA GLU A 113 16.73 30.09 -9.16
C GLU A 113 18.14 30.33 -9.71
N GLN A 114 18.89 31.26 -9.10
CA GLN A 114 20.28 31.52 -9.44
C GLN A 114 21.20 30.36 -9.01
N GLU A 115 20.91 29.70 -7.87
CA GLU A 115 21.59 28.47 -7.48
C GLU A 115 21.27 27.31 -8.44
N ARG A 116 20.00 27.16 -8.86
CA ARG A 116 19.59 26.15 -9.85
C ARG A 116 20.30 26.35 -11.20
N LEU A 117 20.35 27.58 -11.68
CA LEU A 117 21.02 27.93 -12.95
C LEU A 117 22.55 27.75 -12.87
N SER A 118 23.16 28.03 -11.71
CA SER A 118 24.59 27.83 -11.50
C SER A 118 25.01 26.34 -11.54
N ARG A 119 24.18 25.43 -11.01
CA ARG A 119 24.39 23.97 -11.09
C ARG A 119 24.28 23.44 -12.52
N ILE A 120 23.38 24.02 -13.33
CA ILE A 120 23.22 23.66 -14.74
C ILE A 120 24.39 24.19 -15.58
N ALA A 121 24.89 25.41 -15.28
CA ALA A 121 26.04 25.99 -15.95
C ALA A 121 27.35 25.23 -15.64
N ALA A 122 27.52 24.74 -14.40
CA ALA A 122 28.67 23.92 -14.00
C ALA A 122 28.73 22.59 -14.78
N ARG A 123 27.58 21.98 -15.09
CA ARG A 123 27.51 20.73 -15.90
C ARG A 123 27.77 20.93 -17.39
N LYS A 124 27.64 22.16 -17.94
CA LYS A 124 27.91 22.46 -19.35
C LYS A 124 29.38 22.83 -19.65
N ARG A 125 30.24 22.98 -18.63
CA ARG A 125 31.66 23.37 -18.81
C ARG A 125 32.66 22.20 -18.80
N GLN A 126 32.20 20.95 -18.79
CA GLN A 126 33.09 19.79 -18.91
C GLN A 126 32.80 19.01 -20.20
N ALA A 127 33.72 19.12 -21.15
CA ALA A 127 33.87 18.25 -22.33
C ALA A 127 35.13 17.37 -22.14
N PRO A 128 35.32 16.30 -22.93
CA PRO A 128 35.68 14.96 -22.44
C PRO A 128 37.17 14.73 -22.19
N ILE A 129 37.49 13.91 -21.20
CA ILE A 129 38.83 13.35 -20.98
C ILE A 129 38.87 11.94 -21.57
N SER A 130 39.79 11.72 -22.52
CA SER A 130 40.06 10.44 -23.18
C SER A 130 40.62 9.36 -22.22
N PRO A 131 40.44 8.06 -22.52
CA PRO A 131 40.90 6.99 -21.63
C PRO A 131 42.42 6.72 -21.74
N PRO A 132 43.11 6.37 -20.65
CA PRO A 132 44.52 5.99 -20.70
C PRO A 132 44.72 4.55 -21.19
N GLN A 133 45.75 4.38 -22.01
CA GLN A 133 46.23 3.11 -22.58
C GLN A 133 46.84 2.22 -21.50
N VAL A 134 46.47 0.93 -21.48
CA VAL A 134 47.18 -0.11 -20.71
C VAL A 134 47.76 -1.14 -21.68
N ARG A 135 49.03 -1.46 -21.43
CA ARG A 135 49.97 -2.19 -22.27
C ARG A 135 49.59 -3.64 -22.48
N ARG A 136 49.75 -4.06 -23.73
CA ARG A 136 49.73 -5.43 -24.26
C ARG A 136 50.98 -6.18 -23.79
N VAL A 137 50.79 -7.31 -23.12
CA VAL A 137 51.80 -8.38 -23.03
C VAL A 137 51.22 -9.59 -23.75
N GLU A 138 51.96 -10.06 -24.75
CA GLU A 138 51.62 -11.21 -25.58
C GLU A 138 52.11 -12.50 -24.91
N GLU A 139 51.24 -13.49 -24.76
CA GLU A 139 51.66 -14.90 -24.73
C GLU A 139 50.74 -15.75 -25.60
N ARG A 140 51.37 -16.66 -26.36
CA ARG A 140 50.83 -17.53 -27.41
C ARG A 140 50.03 -18.72 -26.85
N PRO A 141 49.23 -19.41 -27.69
CA PRO A 141 48.35 -20.49 -27.25
C PRO A 141 49.02 -21.87 -27.35
N GLU A 142 48.85 -22.71 -26.34
CA GLU A 142 49.11 -24.15 -26.43
C GLU A 142 47.82 -24.97 -26.38
N LYS A 143 47.78 -26.01 -27.21
CA LYS A 143 46.65 -26.91 -27.43
C LYS A 143 46.78 -28.20 -26.61
N LYS A 144 45.62 -28.81 -26.33
CA LYS A 144 45.31 -30.19 -25.85
C LYS A 144 45.36 -30.35 -24.32
N ALA A 145 44.46 -31.07 -23.65
CA ALA A 145 43.72 -32.26 -24.06
C ALA A 145 42.33 -32.40 -23.40
N LYS A 146 41.48 -33.20 -24.04
CA LYS A 146 40.20 -33.72 -23.53
C LYS A 146 40.45 -34.69 -22.37
N VAL A 147 39.70 -34.54 -21.29
CA VAL A 147 39.40 -35.66 -20.37
C VAL A 147 37.92 -35.61 -20.02
N SER A 148 37.23 -36.69 -20.37
CA SER A 148 35.85 -36.98 -20.02
C SER A 148 35.77 -37.46 -18.57
N PHE A 149 34.86 -36.90 -17.78
CA PHE A 149 34.28 -37.62 -16.64
C PHE A 149 32.76 -37.42 -16.65
N GLN A 150 32.05 -38.52 -16.83
CA GLN A 150 30.61 -38.64 -16.61
C GLN A 150 30.36 -38.72 -15.11
N SER A 151 29.47 -37.87 -14.59
CA SER A 151 28.76 -38.14 -13.35
C SER A 151 27.27 -37.81 -13.55
N LYS A 152 26.43 -38.84 -13.46
CA LYS A 152 24.97 -38.77 -13.49
C LYS A 152 24.45 -38.21 -12.16
N GLY A 153 23.51 -37.27 -12.22
CA GLY A 153 22.70 -36.80 -11.09
C GLY A 153 21.73 -35.70 -11.55
N PRO A 154 20.43 -35.72 -11.20
CA PRO A 154 19.42 -34.86 -11.81
C PRO A 154 19.43 -33.48 -11.15
N GLY A 155 20.04 -32.51 -11.84
CA GLY A 155 19.93 -31.08 -11.49
C GLY A 155 18.88 -30.42 -12.39
N THR A 156 17.75 -30.07 -11.81
CA THR A 156 16.77 -29.16 -12.41
C THR A 156 17.35 -27.74 -12.42
N SER A 157 17.93 -27.35 -13.56
CA SER A 157 18.25 -25.97 -13.89
C SER A 157 17.15 -25.36 -14.78
N PRO A 158 17.01 -24.02 -14.82
CA PRO A 158 15.77 -23.35 -15.21
C PRO A 158 15.50 -23.45 -16.71
N PHE A 159 14.24 -23.65 -17.05
CA PHE A 159 13.71 -23.54 -18.41
C PHE A 159 14.02 -22.15 -18.99
N THR A 160 15.01 -22.07 -19.88
CA THR A 160 15.03 -21.07 -20.95
C THR A 160 14.24 -21.65 -22.12
N THR A 161 12.96 -21.32 -22.21
CA THR A 161 12.17 -21.59 -23.42
C THR A 161 12.35 -20.44 -24.39
N GLU A 162 13.03 -20.70 -25.51
CA GLU A 162 12.92 -19.90 -26.73
C GLU A 162 11.45 -19.87 -27.18
N PHE A 163 10.91 -18.67 -27.33
CA PHE A 163 9.51 -18.45 -27.69
C PHE A 163 9.31 -18.64 -29.20
N ALA A 164 8.52 -19.64 -29.56
CA ALA A 164 8.00 -19.80 -30.92
C ALA A 164 6.81 -18.86 -31.15
N LYS A 165 6.83 -18.13 -32.28
CA LYS A 165 5.73 -17.27 -32.75
C LYS A 165 4.46 -18.10 -33.02
N GLY A 166 3.55 -18.06 -32.06
CA GLY A 166 2.11 -18.29 -32.19
C GLY A 166 1.46 -17.51 -31.05
N GLU A 167 0.56 -16.57 -31.34
CA GLU A 167 0.01 -15.61 -30.37
C GLU A 167 -0.76 -16.31 -29.24
N THR A 168 -0.06 -16.72 -28.19
CA THR A 168 -0.64 -17.10 -26.91
C THR A 168 -0.38 -15.97 -25.91
N LEU A 169 -1.44 -15.52 -25.23
CA LEU A 169 -1.31 -14.60 -24.10
C LEU A 169 -0.37 -15.23 -23.06
N GLN A 170 0.47 -14.42 -22.39
CA GLN A 170 1.43 -14.97 -21.41
C GLN A 170 0.69 -15.47 -20.16
N HIS A 171 -0.33 -14.73 -19.71
CA HIS A 171 -1.08 -15.04 -18.48
C HIS A 171 -2.61 -14.96 -18.69
N PRO A 172 -3.21 -15.79 -19.56
CA PRO A 172 -4.64 -15.70 -19.91
C PRO A 172 -5.57 -15.95 -18.72
N ARG A 173 -5.19 -16.84 -17.79
CA ARG A 173 -5.98 -17.20 -16.60
C ARG A 173 -5.56 -16.47 -15.31
N GLY A 174 -4.56 -15.61 -15.43
CA GLY A 174 -3.93 -14.91 -14.32
C GLY A 174 -2.80 -15.69 -13.64
N VAL A 175 -1.93 -14.98 -12.93
CA VAL A 175 -0.77 -15.54 -12.19
C VAL A 175 -0.46 -14.67 -10.98
N ILE A 176 0.13 -15.27 -9.93
CA ILE A 176 0.69 -14.53 -8.80
C ILE A 176 2.19 -14.78 -8.72
N TYR A 177 2.98 -13.71 -8.69
CA TYR A 177 4.41 -13.76 -8.47
C TYR A 177 4.79 -13.03 -7.18
N LYS A 178 5.84 -13.49 -6.51
CA LYS A 178 6.61 -12.65 -5.59
C LYS A 178 7.53 -11.71 -6.38
N THR A 179 7.81 -10.52 -5.87
CA THR A 179 8.80 -9.63 -6.48
C THR A 179 10.20 -10.24 -6.38
N TRP A 180 11.04 -9.99 -7.38
CA TRP A 180 12.46 -10.32 -7.35
C TRP A 180 13.14 -9.63 -6.15
N SER A 181 14.26 -10.19 -5.66
CA SER A 181 15.04 -9.55 -4.60
C SER A 181 16.54 -9.70 -4.85
N LYS A 182 17.27 -8.59 -4.74
CA LYS A 182 18.73 -8.53 -4.88
C LYS A 182 19.46 -9.38 -3.85
N ALA A 183 18.92 -9.51 -2.64
CA ALA A 183 19.51 -10.33 -1.58
C ALA A 183 19.29 -11.83 -1.81
N HIS A 184 18.30 -12.20 -2.63
CA HIS A 184 17.92 -13.59 -2.91
C HIS A 184 17.72 -13.82 -4.42
N PRO A 185 18.76 -13.60 -5.26
CA PRO A 185 18.61 -13.54 -6.72
C PRO A 185 18.21 -14.89 -7.34
N ASN A 186 18.49 -16.01 -6.65
CA ASN A 186 18.19 -17.37 -7.10
C ASN A 186 16.85 -17.91 -6.57
N ALA A 187 16.12 -17.12 -5.78
CA ALA A 187 14.84 -17.54 -5.18
C ALA A 187 13.63 -17.36 -6.12
N GLY A 188 13.88 -17.08 -7.40
CA GLY A 188 12.83 -16.70 -8.37
C GLY A 188 12.23 -15.32 -8.09
N GLY A 189 11.06 -15.07 -8.67
CA GLY A 189 10.34 -13.80 -8.57
C GLY A 189 10.42 -12.95 -9.83
N ILE A 190 9.55 -11.96 -9.92
CA ILE A 190 9.39 -11.10 -11.11
C ILE A 190 9.98 -9.71 -10.87
N LYS A 191 10.71 -9.17 -11.86
CA LYS A 191 11.17 -7.77 -11.82
C LYS A 191 10.11 -6.84 -12.38
N PHE A 192 10.21 -5.56 -12.04
CA PHE A 192 9.29 -4.54 -12.57
C PHE A 192 9.33 -4.48 -14.10
N GLU A 193 10.51 -4.62 -14.71
CA GLU A 193 10.71 -4.60 -16.16
C GLU A 193 10.00 -5.76 -16.87
N ASP A 194 9.95 -6.94 -16.24
CA ASP A 194 9.29 -8.13 -16.76
C ASP A 194 7.76 -7.98 -16.74
N VAL A 195 7.24 -7.24 -15.77
CA VAL A 195 5.81 -6.89 -15.66
C VAL A 195 5.40 -5.92 -16.78
N ILE A 196 6.15 -4.83 -16.95
CA ILE A 196 5.76 -3.71 -17.82
C ILE A 196 6.09 -3.91 -19.30
N GLN A 197 7.07 -4.75 -19.62
CA GLN A 197 7.51 -5.07 -20.99
C GLN A 197 7.60 -3.81 -21.87
N LYS A 198 8.38 -2.83 -21.38
CA LYS A 198 8.33 -1.43 -21.83
C LYS A 198 8.45 -1.25 -23.34
N ASN A 199 9.11 -2.19 -24.03
CA ASN A 199 9.37 -2.19 -25.47
C ASN A 199 8.12 -2.40 -26.34
N GLU A 200 7.03 -2.93 -25.77
CA GLU A 200 5.77 -3.15 -26.48
C GLU A 200 4.62 -2.31 -25.93
N LEU A 201 4.82 -1.73 -24.74
CA LEU A 201 3.84 -0.95 -24.01
C LEU A 201 3.46 0.34 -24.75
N ARG A 202 2.17 0.50 -25.09
CA ARG A 202 1.64 1.66 -25.82
C ARG A 202 1.03 2.69 -24.89
N THR A 203 0.16 2.23 -24.01
CA THR A 203 -0.56 3.08 -23.05
C THR A 203 -0.52 2.40 -21.68
N ALA A 204 -0.43 3.18 -20.60
CA ALA A 204 -0.49 2.65 -19.26
C ALA A 204 -1.32 3.55 -18.32
N LEU A 205 -2.11 2.94 -17.44
CA LEU A 205 -2.51 3.55 -16.18
C LEU A 205 -1.57 3.01 -15.10
N PHE A 206 -1.01 3.88 -14.27
CA PHE A 206 -0.34 3.48 -13.04
C PHE A 206 -1.03 4.15 -11.85
N SER A 207 -1.26 3.37 -10.80
CA SER A 207 -1.85 3.81 -9.53
C SER A 207 -0.94 3.31 -8.41
N SER A 208 -0.55 4.19 -7.49
CA SER A 208 0.26 3.84 -6.34
C SER A 208 0.19 4.92 -5.25
N PHE A 209 0.51 4.54 -4.02
CA PHE A 209 0.62 5.49 -2.91
C PHE A 209 1.93 6.28 -2.95
N GLN A 210 3.04 5.58 -3.16
CA GLN A 210 4.38 6.15 -3.20
C GLN A 210 5.09 5.84 -4.51
N TRP A 211 5.92 6.78 -4.94
CA TRP A 211 6.62 6.76 -6.22
C TRP A 211 8.01 7.36 -6.02
N ASP A 212 9.03 6.64 -6.46
CA ASP A 212 10.34 7.25 -6.75
C ASP A 212 10.34 7.61 -8.24
N SER A 213 10.14 8.90 -8.54
CA SER A 213 9.98 9.37 -9.92
C SER A 213 11.20 9.08 -10.79
N GLU A 214 12.42 9.20 -10.24
CA GLU A 214 13.65 8.95 -11.00
C GLU A 214 13.76 7.46 -11.35
N TRP A 215 13.56 6.60 -10.35
CA TRP A 215 13.52 5.15 -10.57
C TRP A 215 12.40 4.77 -11.54
N PHE A 216 11.17 5.20 -11.29
CA PHE A 216 10.00 4.80 -12.08
C PHE A 216 10.13 5.23 -13.54
N PHE A 217 10.48 6.49 -13.82
CA PHE A 217 10.63 6.96 -15.20
C PHE A 217 11.84 6.37 -15.92
N SER A 218 12.86 5.86 -15.19
CA SER A 218 13.95 5.08 -15.81
C SER A 218 13.48 3.72 -16.38
N LYS A 219 12.36 3.20 -15.85
CA LYS A 219 11.82 1.89 -16.21
C LYS A 219 10.85 1.96 -17.38
N VAL A 220 10.29 3.12 -17.72
CA VAL A 220 9.31 3.29 -18.80
C VAL A 220 9.92 4.03 -20.01
N ASP A 221 9.44 3.72 -21.22
CA ASP A 221 9.80 4.47 -22.43
C ASP A 221 8.93 5.72 -22.57
N MET A 222 9.40 6.84 -21.99
CA MET A 222 8.69 8.13 -21.99
C MET A 222 8.41 8.71 -23.38
N ARG A 223 9.14 8.25 -24.42
CA ARG A 223 8.97 8.75 -25.80
C ARG A 223 7.80 8.06 -26.49
N ARG A 224 7.60 6.77 -26.22
CA ARG A 224 6.54 5.98 -26.85
C ARG A 224 5.28 5.88 -25.99
N THR A 225 5.43 5.63 -24.69
CA THR A 225 4.31 5.21 -23.85
C THR A 225 3.49 6.40 -23.39
N LYS A 226 2.19 6.38 -23.68
CA LYS A 226 1.20 7.30 -23.10
C LYS A 226 0.83 6.82 -21.70
N MET A 227 0.80 7.70 -20.72
CA MET A 227 0.55 7.32 -19.33
C MET A 227 -0.51 8.18 -18.67
N VAL A 228 -1.32 7.55 -17.83
CA VAL A 228 -2.11 8.21 -16.80
C VAL A 228 -1.57 7.79 -15.45
N LEU A 229 -1.24 8.76 -14.59
CA LEU A 229 -0.79 8.52 -13.22
C LEU A 229 -1.94 8.87 -12.26
N ALA A 230 -2.50 7.86 -11.61
CA ALA A 230 -3.48 8.02 -10.55
C ALA A 230 -2.76 8.18 -9.21
N MET A 231 -2.91 9.36 -8.60
CA MET A 231 -2.18 9.74 -7.38
C MET A 231 -3.03 10.58 -6.44
N GLN A 232 -2.58 10.66 -5.20
CA GLN A 232 -3.24 11.50 -4.19
C GLN A 232 -3.02 12.99 -4.50
N ALA A 233 -4.10 13.76 -4.38
CA ALA A 233 -4.05 15.21 -4.24
C ALA A 233 -5.32 15.68 -3.51
N LYS A 234 -5.16 16.24 -2.31
CA LYS A 234 -6.26 16.49 -1.37
C LYS A 234 -6.95 17.84 -1.58
N SER A 235 -6.25 18.82 -2.16
CA SER A 235 -6.78 20.16 -2.45
C SER A 235 -6.67 20.47 -3.95
N GLU A 236 -7.49 21.39 -4.44
CA GLU A 236 -7.38 21.85 -5.83
C GLU A 236 -6.05 22.56 -6.08
N GLN A 237 -5.50 23.23 -5.07
CA GLN A 237 -4.16 23.81 -5.13
C GLN A 237 -3.09 22.73 -5.37
N GLU A 238 -3.09 21.63 -4.60
CA GLU A 238 -2.11 20.54 -4.79
C GLU A 238 -2.27 19.92 -6.19
N ARG A 239 -3.51 19.76 -6.67
CA ARG A 239 -3.77 19.24 -8.02
C ARG A 239 -3.19 20.14 -9.09
N GLU A 240 -3.34 21.45 -8.95
CA GLU A 240 -2.80 22.41 -9.92
C GLU A 240 -1.28 22.47 -9.89
N GLU A 241 -0.67 22.48 -8.69
CA GLU A 241 0.78 22.39 -8.52
C GLU A 241 1.35 21.15 -9.24
N ARG A 242 0.72 19.98 -9.05
CA ARG A 242 1.11 18.73 -9.73
C ARG A 242 0.99 18.82 -11.25
N ARG A 243 -0.06 19.47 -11.77
CA ARG A 243 -0.24 19.67 -13.22
C ARG A 243 0.84 20.58 -13.79
N LEU A 244 1.16 21.67 -13.09
CA LEU A 244 2.23 22.58 -13.48
C LEU A 244 3.60 21.89 -13.48
N GLU A 245 3.93 21.13 -12.43
CA GLU A 245 5.16 20.33 -12.36
C GLU A 245 5.28 19.35 -13.54
N GLN A 246 4.19 18.67 -13.89
CA GLN A 246 4.15 17.75 -15.03
C GLN A 246 4.34 18.48 -16.38
N MET A 247 3.77 19.68 -16.54
CA MET A 247 3.96 20.53 -17.72
C MET A 247 5.41 21.04 -17.82
N ASP A 248 5.99 21.51 -16.73
CA ASP A 248 7.36 22.04 -16.66
C ASP A 248 8.41 20.96 -16.92
N ALA A 249 8.14 19.72 -16.48
CA ALA A 249 8.97 18.57 -16.81
C ALA A 249 8.92 18.18 -18.31
N GLY A 250 8.01 18.77 -19.08
CA GLY A 250 7.87 18.54 -20.53
C GLY A 250 7.29 17.17 -20.87
N PHE A 251 6.61 16.51 -19.92
CA PHE A 251 6.07 15.17 -20.09
C PHE A 251 4.76 15.16 -20.89
N LYS A 252 4.84 15.42 -22.20
CA LYS A 252 3.67 15.50 -23.10
C LYS A 252 2.82 14.22 -23.17
N ASN A 253 3.41 13.07 -22.85
CA ASN A 253 2.74 11.77 -22.87
C ASN A 253 2.16 11.36 -21.51
N VAL A 254 2.22 12.22 -20.49
CA VAL A 254 1.71 11.93 -19.14
C VAL A 254 0.46 12.77 -18.87
N LYS A 255 -0.58 12.14 -18.34
CA LYS A 255 -1.74 12.79 -17.75
C LYS A 255 -1.85 12.39 -16.29
N LEU A 256 -2.46 13.25 -15.47
CA LEU A 256 -2.71 12.98 -14.06
C LEU A 256 -4.19 12.68 -13.82
N CYS A 257 -4.45 11.76 -12.90
CA CYS A 257 -5.78 11.43 -12.38
C CYS A 257 -5.73 11.57 -10.86
N PHE A 258 -6.67 12.33 -10.30
CA PHE A 258 -6.74 12.58 -8.86
C PHE A 258 -8.07 12.04 -8.34
N PRO A 259 -8.11 10.77 -7.89
CA PRO A 259 -9.34 10.20 -7.34
C PRO A 259 -9.93 11.09 -6.23
N PRO A 260 -11.27 11.22 -6.16
CA PRO A 260 -11.92 12.04 -5.14
C PRO A 260 -11.47 11.65 -3.72
N MET A 261 -10.96 12.63 -2.98
CA MET A 261 -10.49 12.48 -1.61
C MET A 261 -10.67 13.80 -0.87
N ASN A 262 -11.12 13.76 0.39
CA ASN A 262 -11.17 14.91 1.28
C ASN A 262 -10.91 14.50 2.73
N GLY A 263 -10.55 15.45 3.60
CA GLY A 263 -10.24 15.18 5.01
C GLY A 263 -8.82 14.66 5.29
N GLY A 264 -8.42 14.70 6.56
CA GLY A 264 -7.04 14.45 7.01
C GLY A 264 -6.55 13.00 6.82
N TYR A 265 -7.34 12.02 7.28
CA TYR A 265 -6.94 10.59 7.35
C TYR A 265 -7.35 9.78 6.14
N THR A 266 -6.91 10.21 4.96
CA THR A 266 -7.27 9.57 3.70
C THR A 266 -6.06 9.31 2.83
N CYS A 267 -6.14 8.25 2.03
CA CYS A 267 -5.02 7.79 1.21
C CYS A 267 -5.50 7.22 -0.13
N MET A 268 -4.77 7.55 -1.20
CA MET A 268 -4.86 6.81 -2.45
C MET A 268 -3.90 5.62 -2.36
N HIS A 269 -4.33 4.52 -1.73
CA HIS A 269 -3.45 3.39 -1.41
C HIS A 269 -3.46 2.28 -2.47
N SER A 270 -4.39 2.36 -3.41
CA SER A 270 -4.56 1.40 -4.50
C SER A 270 -3.29 1.28 -5.32
N LYS A 271 -3.00 0.05 -5.75
CA LYS A 271 -1.85 -0.29 -6.57
C LYS A 271 -2.37 -1.07 -7.76
N LEU A 272 -2.45 -0.39 -8.89
CA LEU A 272 -3.08 -0.90 -10.09
C LEU A 272 -2.27 -0.46 -11.29
N MET A 273 -2.03 -1.37 -12.22
CA MET A 273 -1.54 -1.03 -13.55
C MET A 273 -2.47 -1.61 -14.60
N LEU A 274 -2.88 -0.78 -15.56
CA LEU A 274 -3.55 -1.23 -16.78
C LEU A 274 -2.58 -0.98 -17.93
N LEU A 275 -2.00 -2.04 -18.45
CA LEU A 275 -0.93 -1.98 -19.43
C LEU A 275 -1.46 -2.42 -20.79
N PHE A 276 -1.57 -1.47 -21.72
CA PHE A 276 -2.16 -1.70 -23.03
C PHE A 276 -1.07 -1.97 -24.06
N TYR A 277 -1.13 -3.15 -24.65
CA TYR A 277 -0.32 -3.57 -25.79
C TYR A 277 -1.17 -3.53 -27.07
N GLU A 278 -0.60 -4.00 -28.18
CA GLU A 278 -1.36 -4.08 -29.43
C GLU A 278 -2.53 -5.05 -29.30
N GLU A 279 -2.24 -6.31 -28.96
CA GLU A 279 -3.22 -7.41 -28.96
C GLU A 279 -3.73 -7.80 -27.57
N SER A 280 -3.26 -7.13 -26.51
CA SER A 280 -3.64 -7.49 -25.14
C SER A 280 -3.68 -6.30 -24.18
N LEU A 281 -4.46 -6.47 -23.12
CA LEU A 281 -4.46 -5.64 -21.92
C LEU A 281 -3.96 -6.50 -20.78
N ARG A 282 -2.86 -6.11 -20.15
CA ARG A 282 -2.42 -6.70 -18.89
C ARG A 282 -2.96 -5.89 -17.72
N VAL A 283 -3.73 -6.53 -16.86
CA VAL A 283 -4.20 -5.98 -15.58
C VAL A 283 -3.27 -6.46 -14.49
N VAL A 284 -2.59 -5.54 -13.80
CA VAL A 284 -1.61 -5.82 -12.74
C VAL A 284 -2.08 -5.23 -11.43
N VAL A 285 -2.08 -6.04 -10.36
CA VAL A 285 -2.37 -5.59 -9.01
C VAL A 285 -1.23 -6.03 -8.08
N PRO A 286 -0.24 -5.15 -7.82
CA PRO A 286 0.83 -5.45 -6.89
C PRO A 286 0.51 -5.02 -5.46
N THR A 287 1.23 -5.58 -4.49
CA THR A 287 1.28 -5.05 -3.12
C THR A 287 2.33 -3.93 -2.97
N ALA A 288 3.28 -3.86 -3.92
CA ALA A 288 4.40 -2.94 -4.00
C ALA A 288 3.98 -1.51 -4.41
N ASN A 289 4.59 -0.49 -3.79
CA ASN A 289 4.64 0.85 -4.35
C ASN A 289 5.57 0.91 -5.58
N LEU A 290 5.61 2.05 -6.25
CA LEU A 290 6.49 2.27 -7.39
C LEU A 290 7.83 2.84 -6.94
N THR A 291 8.55 2.05 -6.15
CA THR A 291 9.87 2.37 -5.59
C THR A 291 10.83 1.18 -5.71
N GLU A 292 12.13 1.45 -5.81
CA GLU A 292 13.15 0.39 -5.99
C GLU A 292 13.16 -0.66 -4.87
N TYR A 293 12.89 -0.25 -3.62
CA TYR A 293 12.94 -1.17 -2.47
C TYR A 293 11.75 -2.14 -2.50
N ASP A 294 10.55 -1.69 -2.87
CA ASP A 294 9.37 -2.56 -2.91
C ASP A 294 9.47 -3.61 -4.03
N TRP A 295 10.17 -3.29 -5.11
CA TRP A 295 10.50 -4.22 -6.20
C TRP A 295 11.81 -5.00 -5.96
N GLY A 296 12.34 -4.93 -4.72
CA GLY A 296 13.43 -5.74 -4.19
C GLY A 296 14.82 -5.39 -4.71
N GLU A 297 14.99 -4.27 -5.40
CA GLU A 297 16.29 -3.83 -5.94
C GLU A 297 17.29 -3.43 -4.84
N THR A 298 16.78 -2.98 -3.69
CA THR A 298 17.62 -2.74 -2.49
C THR A 298 17.91 -4.02 -1.70
N GLY A 299 17.13 -5.08 -1.90
CA GLY A 299 17.31 -6.37 -1.21
C GLY A 299 16.82 -6.40 0.24
N VAL A 300 15.95 -5.49 0.67
CA VAL A 300 15.44 -5.42 2.07
C VAL A 300 13.96 -5.75 2.21
N MET A 301 13.19 -5.65 1.12
CA MET A 301 11.73 -5.79 1.14
C MET A 301 11.26 -6.80 0.11
N GLU A 302 10.13 -7.45 0.41
CA GLU A 302 9.41 -8.28 -0.54
C GLU A 302 7.92 -7.94 -0.66
N ASN A 303 7.38 -8.21 -1.85
CA ASN A 303 6.01 -7.96 -2.25
C ASN A 303 5.50 -9.05 -3.18
N SER A 304 4.23 -8.97 -3.56
CA SER A 304 3.59 -9.87 -4.50
C SER A 304 2.86 -9.10 -5.60
N VAL A 305 2.64 -9.76 -6.73
CA VAL A 305 2.03 -9.18 -7.94
C VAL A 305 1.06 -10.20 -8.52
N PHE A 306 -0.22 -9.83 -8.61
CA PHE A 306 -1.17 -10.52 -9.48
C PHE A 306 -1.14 -9.89 -10.88
N MET A 307 -1.20 -10.72 -11.93
CA MET A 307 -1.31 -10.26 -13.32
C MET A 307 -2.25 -11.15 -14.12
N ILE A 308 -3.02 -10.58 -15.05
CA ILE A 308 -3.79 -11.31 -16.05
C ILE A 308 -3.74 -10.57 -17.39
N ASP A 309 -3.59 -11.33 -18.48
CA ASP A 309 -3.55 -10.82 -19.84
C ASP A 309 -4.89 -11.10 -20.54
N LEU A 310 -5.54 -10.04 -21.01
CA LEU A 310 -6.84 -10.09 -21.67
C LEU A 310 -6.67 -9.85 -23.17
N PRO A 311 -7.24 -10.68 -24.05
CA PRO A 311 -7.09 -10.49 -25.48
C PRO A 311 -7.89 -9.28 -25.96
N ARG A 312 -7.37 -8.58 -26.97
CA ARG A 312 -8.13 -7.57 -27.69
C ARG A 312 -9.31 -8.24 -28.41
N ARG A 313 -10.46 -7.57 -28.41
CA ARG A 313 -11.64 -8.01 -29.16
C ARG A 313 -11.39 -7.88 -30.67
N LYS A 314 -11.84 -8.88 -31.43
CA LYS A 314 -11.68 -8.92 -32.88
C LYS A 314 -12.45 -7.78 -33.57
N ASN A 315 -11.99 -7.41 -34.76
CA ASN A 315 -12.62 -6.44 -35.67
C ASN A 315 -12.86 -5.04 -35.08
N GLY A 316 -12.10 -4.64 -34.06
CA GLY A 316 -12.28 -3.33 -33.40
C GLY A 316 -13.61 -3.19 -32.67
N SER A 317 -14.28 -4.31 -32.34
CA SER A 317 -15.52 -4.28 -31.57
C SER A 317 -15.24 -3.85 -30.12
N GLN A 318 -16.07 -2.96 -29.59
CA GLN A 318 -16.04 -2.57 -28.19
C GLN A 318 -17.14 -3.34 -27.43
N GLY A 319 -16.78 -3.95 -26.31
CA GLY A 319 -17.75 -4.62 -25.44
C GLY A 319 -18.65 -3.62 -24.70
N GLY A 320 -19.83 -4.09 -24.29
CA GLY A 320 -20.71 -3.36 -23.38
C GLY A 320 -20.49 -3.76 -21.92
N LYS A 321 -20.98 -2.96 -20.97
CA LYS A 321 -20.94 -3.29 -19.53
C LYS A 321 -21.58 -4.65 -19.19
N LYS A 322 -22.54 -5.10 -20.01
CA LYS A 322 -23.22 -6.40 -19.87
C LYS A 322 -22.33 -7.59 -20.23
N ASP A 323 -21.28 -7.38 -21.03
CA ASP A 323 -20.34 -8.42 -21.44
C ASP A 323 -19.24 -8.65 -20.40
N LEU A 324 -19.15 -7.77 -19.40
CA LEU A 324 -18.17 -7.89 -18.33
C LEU A 324 -18.60 -8.96 -17.33
N THR A 325 -17.63 -9.81 -16.96
CA THR A 325 -17.72 -10.69 -15.78
C THR A 325 -17.85 -9.85 -14.50
N PHE A 326 -18.03 -10.52 -13.35
CA PHE A 326 -18.00 -9.81 -12.06
C PHE A 326 -16.69 -9.03 -11.85
N PHE A 327 -15.54 -9.65 -12.16
CA PHE A 327 -14.24 -8.99 -12.12
C PHE A 327 -14.22 -7.71 -12.97
N GLY A 328 -14.63 -7.79 -14.24
CA GLY A 328 -14.64 -6.64 -15.14
C GLY A 328 -15.60 -5.53 -14.69
N ARG A 329 -16.78 -5.88 -14.16
CA ARG A 329 -17.77 -4.90 -13.69
C ARG A 329 -17.27 -4.12 -12.47
N GLU A 330 -16.63 -4.79 -11.53
CA GLU A 330 -16.09 -4.13 -10.33
C GLU A 330 -14.84 -3.31 -10.65
N LEU A 331 -13.98 -3.78 -11.56
CA LEU A 331 -12.87 -2.96 -12.07
C LEU A 331 -13.39 -1.68 -12.74
N MET A 332 -14.33 -1.79 -13.68
CA MET A 332 -14.87 -0.61 -14.37
C MET A 332 -15.55 0.37 -13.40
N TYR A 333 -16.29 -0.14 -12.41
CA TYR A 333 -16.89 0.71 -11.39
C TYR A 333 -15.86 1.44 -10.53
N PHE A 334 -14.76 0.78 -10.18
CA PHE A 334 -13.64 1.41 -9.48
C PHE A 334 -13.02 2.54 -10.34
N LEU A 335 -12.77 2.29 -11.63
CA LEU A 335 -12.25 3.32 -12.55
C LEU A 335 -13.20 4.50 -12.75
N GLU A 336 -14.53 4.25 -12.75
CA GLU A 336 -15.55 5.28 -12.81
C GLU A 336 -15.54 6.16 -11.55
N LYS A 337 -15.47 5.54 -10.37
CA LYS A 337 -15.44 6.26 -9.08
C LYS A 337 -14.13 7.02 -8.88
N MET A 338 -13.01 6.54 -9.41
CA MET A 338 -11.75 7.27 -9.48
C MET A 338 -11.78 8.50 -10.40
N GLU A 339 -12.87 8.69 -11.17
CA GLU A 339 -12.99 9.74 -12.19
C GLU A 339 -11.93 9.62 -13.30
N LEU A 340 -11.52 8.38 -13.63
CA LEU A 340 -10.58 8.14 -14.72
C LEU A 340 -11.18 8.59 -16.06
N GLN A 341 -10.39 9.24 -16.93
CA GLN A 341 -10.89 9.78 -18.20
C GLN A 341 -11.63 8.74 -19.06
N GLU A 342 -12.68 9.18 -19.73
CA GLU A 342 -13.60 8.31 -20.47
C GLU A 342 -12.90 7.56 -21.62
N ASP A 343 -11.95 8.19 -22.31
CA ASP A 343 -11.14 7.58 -23.37
C ASP A 343 -10.38 6.34 -22.86
N MET A 344 -9.78 6.42 -21.66
CA MET A 344 -9.10 5.31 -21.03
C MET A 344 -10.07 4.20 -20.63
N ARG A 345 -11.23 4.55 -20.05
CA ARG A 345 -12.28 3.59 -19.68
C ARG A 345 -12.83 2.86 -20.92
N ASN A 346 -13.10 3.59 -22.01
CA ASN A 346 -13.49 3.01 -23.28
C ASN A 346 -12.38 2.13 -23.87
N GLY A 347 -11.11 2.52 -23.67
CA GLY A 347 -9.94 1.72 -23.97
C GLY A 347 -9.97 0.32 -23.35
N VAL A 348 -10.33 0.21 -22.07
CA VAL A 348 -10.48 -1.07 -21.34
C VAL A 348 -11.56 -1.96 -21.99
N MET A 349 -12.64 -1.37 -22.48
CA MET A 349 -13.76 -2.10 -23.09
C MET A 349 -13.43 -2.73 -24.46
N ASN A 350 -12.26 -2.42 -25.02
CA ASN A 350 -11.77 -3.07 -26.25
C ASN A 350 -11.22 -4.49 -26.01
N PHE A 351 -11.13 -4.93 -24.76
CA PHE A 351 -10.57 -6.23 -24.40
C PHE A 351 -11.67 -7.18 -23.91
N ASP A 352 -11.44 -8.47 -24.09
CA ASP A 352 -12.37 -9.51 -23.65
C ASP A 352 -12.07 -9.94 -22.21
N PHE A 353 -13.08 -9.81 -21.35
CA PHE A 353 -13.01 -10.19 -19.95
C PHE A 353 -13.57 -11.59 -19.70
N SER A 354 -14.00 -12.33 -20.72
CA SER A 354 -14.68 -13.61 -20.59
C SER A 354 -13.93 -14.61 -19.68
N ASP A 355 -12.61 -14.72 -19.81
CA ASP A 355 -11.77 -15.61 -18.98
C ASP A 355 -11.33 -14.99 -17.64
N THR A 356 -12.18 -14.13 -17.05
CA THR A 356 -12.01 -13.61 -15.68
C THR A 356 -13.14 -14.00 -14.75
N SER A 357 -14.06 -14.87 -15.19
CA SER A 357 -15.24 -15.27 -14.41
C SER A 357 -14.91 -16.03 -13.12
N HIS A 358 -13.72 -16.62 -13.04
CA HIS A 358 -13.21 -17.31 -11.87
C HIS A 358 -12.49 -16.39 -10.87
N LEU A 359 -12.41 -15.09 -11.15
CA LEU A 359 -11.76 -14.09 -10.31
C LEU A 359 -12.78 -13.05 -9.83
N ALA A 360 -12.41 -12.32 -8.78
CA ALA A 360 -13.13 -11.12 -8.38
C ALA A 360 -12.17 -9.96 -8.10
N PHE A 361 -12.48 -8.80 -8.68
CA PHE A 361 -11.80 -7.55 -8.36
C PHE A 361 -12.44 -6.97 -7.10
N ILE A 362 -11.63 -6.75 -6.07
CA ILE A 362 -12.05 -6.23 -4.77
C ILE A 362 -11.52 -4.80 -4.66
N HIS A 363 -12.36 -3.88 -4.21
CA HIS A 363 -11.96 -2.49 -4.02
C HIS A 363 -12.54 -1.89 -2.74
N SER A 364 -11.88 -0.83 -2.30
CA SER A 364 -12.41 0.13 -1.34
C SER A 364 -12.45 1.48 -2.02
N ILE A 365 -13.62 2.11 -2.02
CA ILE A 365 -13.84 3.45 -2.57
C ILE A 365 -13.94 4.41 -1.40
N PHE A 366 -13.17 5.49 -1.49
CA PHE A 366 -13.18 6.55 -0.50
C PHE A 366 -14.58 7.13 -0.29
N GLY A 367 -14.90 7.42 0.98
CA GLY A 367 -16.09 8.14 1.38
C GLY A 367 -17.28 7.22 1.71
N PRO A 368 -18.42 7.83 2.03
CA PRO A 368 -19.62 7.10 2.43
C PRO A 368 -20.31 6.45 1.23
N GLN A 369 -20.58 5.15 1.34
CA GLN A 369 -21.43 4.39 0.43
C GLN A 369 -22.80 4.11 1.06
N HIS A 370 -23.83 4.13 0.23
CA HIS A 370 -25.23 3.94 0.61
C HIS A 370 -25.94 2.98 -0.34
N GLY A 371 -27.04 2.36 0.12
CA GLY A 371 -27.88 1.51 -0.72
C GLY A 371 -27.09 0.42 -1.45
N ASP A 372 -27.27 0.33 -2.77
CA ASP A 372 -26.68 -0.69 -3.64
C ASP A 372 -25.15 -0.56 -3.80
N ASP A 373 -24.54 0.56 -3.36
CA ASP A 373 -23.09 0.72 -3.37
C ASP A 373 -22.42 0.04 -2.15
N ILE A 374 -23.14 -0.16 -1.04
CA ILE A 374 -22.62 -0.86 0.16
C ILE A 374 -22.10 -2.26 -0.16
N PRO A 375 -22.85 -3.16 -0.84
CA PRO A 375 -22.38 -4.51 -1.13
C PRO A 375 -21.20 -4.58 -2.11
N ARG A 376 -20.77 -3.46 -2.71
CA ARG A 376 -19.74 -3.45 -3.76
C ARG A 376 -18.32 -3.25 -3.24
N THR A 377 -18.16 -2.61 -2.08
CA THR A 377 -16.86 -2.11 -1.64
C THR A 377 -16.50 -2.55 -0.22
N GLY A 378 -15.21 -2.47 0.13
CA GLY A 378 -14.72 -2.84 1.44
C GLY A 378 -15.04 -4.29 1.82
N TYR A 379 -15.24 -4.55 3.11
CA TYR A 379 -15.50 -5.92 3.58
C TYR A 379 -16.87 -6.45 3.11
N HIS A 380 -17.82 -5.56 2.80
CA HIS A 380 -19.08 -5.97 2.17
C HIS A 380 -18.85 -6.44 0.73
N GLY A 381 -18.00 -5.73 -0.03
CA GLY A 381 -17.52 -6.14 -1.35
C GLY A 381 -16.82 -7.50 -1.33
N LEU A 382 -15.97 -7.75 -0.32
CA LEU A 382 -15.38 -9.08 -0.09
C LEU A 382 -16.46 -10.15 0.07
N GLY A 383 -17.46 -9.93 0.94
CA GLY A 383 -18.55 -10.87 1.14
C GLY A 383 -19.36 -11.14 -0.12
N THR A 384 -19.63 -10.11 -0.94
CA THR A 384 -20.29 -10.24 -2.24
C THR A 384 -19.46 -11.06 -3.22
N ALA A 385 -18.14 -10.82 -3.28
CA ALA A 385 -17.24 -11.58 -4.14
C ALA A 385 -17.17 -13.06 -3.77
N ILE A 386 -17.09 -13.37 -2.47
CA ILE A 386 -17.14 -14.75 -1.96
C ILE A 386 -18.44 -15.42 -2.37
N LYS A 387 -19.56 -14.70 -2.32
CA LYS A 387 -20.85 -15.23 -2.78
C LYS A 387 -20.87 -15.48 -4.29
N GLN A 388 -20.36 -14.54 -5.07
CA GLN A 388 -20.35 -14.59 -6.52
C GLN A 388 -19.50 -15.74 -7.06
N LEU A 389 -18.37 -16.03 -6.40
CA LEU A 389 -17.50 -17.15 -6.77
C LEU A 389 -17.96 -18.49 -6.16
N GLY A 390 -19.10 -18.53 -5.46
CA GLY A 390 -19.65 -19.74 -4.86
C GLY A 390 -18.82 -20.28 -3.69
N LEU A 391 -18.00 -19.44 -3.04
CA LEU A 391 -17.01 -19.80 -2.01
C LEU A 391 -17.57 -19.72 -0.57
N GLN A 392 -18.88 -19.56 -0.39
CA GLN A 392 -19.47 -19.38 0.93
C GLN A 392 -19.33 -20.62 1.80
N THR A 393 -19.19 -20.41 3.11
CA THR A 393 -19.18 -21.50 4.09
C THR A 393 -19.92 -21.16 5.38
N SER A 394 -20.68 -22.14 5.89
CA SER A 394 -21.27 -22.12 7.24
C SER A 394 -20.41 -22.85 8.27
N LYS A 395 -19.30 -23.46 7.86
CA LYS A 395 -18.32 -24.10 8.74
C LYS A 395 -17.26 -23.12 9.21
N THR A 396 -16.34 -23.58 10.06
CA THR A 396 -15.15 -22.83 10.46
C THR A 396 -14.28 -22.57 9.25
N LEU A 397 -13.76 -21.34 9.15
CA LEU A 397 -12.86 -20.91 8.09
C LEU A 397 -11.59 -20.42 8.78
N GLU A 398 -10.44 -21.00 8.44
CA GLU A 398 -9.17 -20.50 8.92
C GLU A 398 -8.69 -19.37 8.00
N LEU A 399 -8.35 -18.23 8.59
CA LEU A 399 -7.83 -17.05 7.92
C LEU A 399 -6.40 -16.79 8.34
N VAL A 400 -5.53 -16.58 7.35
CA VAL A 400 -4.16 -16.10 7.55
C VAL A 400 -4.02 -14.78 6.81
N TYR A 401 -3.79 -13.69 7.53
CA TYR A 401 -3.66 -12.35 6.96
C TYR A 401 -2.27 -11.79 7.23
N ALA A 402 -1.40 -11.83 6.23
CA ALA A 402 -0.13 -11.11 6.24
C ALA A 402 -0.38 -9.66 5.82
N THR A 403 0.02 -8.70 6.65
CA THR A 403 -0.23 -7.29 6.42
C THR A 403 0.92 -6.46 6.97
N SER A 404 1.28 -5.37 6.29
CA SER A 404 2.36 -4.47 6.72
C SER A 404 1.88 -3.35 7.63
N SER A 405 0.58 -3.15 7.76
CA SER A 405 0.03 -2.16 8.68
C SER A 405 -1.25 -2.63 9.36
N LEU A 406 -1.42 -2.22 10.61
CA LEU A 406 -2.57 -2.57 11.46
C LEU A 406 -3.24 -1.30 11.98
N GLY A 407 -4.55 -1.20 11.78
CA GLY A 407 -5.36 -0.12 12.37
C GLY A 407 -5.65 -0.33 13.86
N SER A 408 -6.53 0.51 14.42
CA SER A 408 -7.09 0.30 15.76
C SER A 408 -8.07 -0.88 15.76
N LEU A 409 -7.55 -2.10 15.77
CA LEU A 409 -8.36 -3.32 15.71
C LEU A 409 -9.11 -3.59 17.02
N ASN A 410 -10.27 -4.20 16.88
CA ASN A 410 -11.09 -4.74 17.96
C ASN A 410 -11.91 -5.95 17.47
N ASP A 411 -12.71 -6.53 18.37
CA ASP A 411 -13.55 -7.69 18.06
C ASP A 411 -14.54 -7.43 16.92
N LEU A 412 -15.10 -6.23 16.84
CA LEU A 412 -16.00 -5.87 15.75
C LEU A 412 -15.28 -5.97 14.40
N THR A 413 -14.09 -5.37 14.25
CA THR A 413 -13.32 -5.41 13.00
C THR A 413 -12.97 -6.86 12.63
N ILE A 414 -12.46 -7.64 13.59
CA ILE A 414 -12.09 -9.05 13.37
C ILE A 414 -13.30 -9.89 12.94
N ASN A 415 -14.41 -9.78 13.65
CA ASN A 415 -15.65 -10.49 13.33
C ASN A 415 -16.27 -10.03 12.00
N ASN A 416 -16.09 -8.76 11.62
CA ASN A 416 -16.55 -8.22 10.33
C ASN A 416 -15.82 -8.87 9.16
N ILE A 417 -14.49 -8.87 9.20
CA ILE A 417 -13.67 -9.47 8.14
C ILE A 417 -13.88 -10.98 8.09
N TYR A 418 -13.92 -11.65 9.24
CA TYR A 418 -14.13 -13.11 9.30
C TYR A 418 -15.45 -13.54 8.67
N GLU A 419 -16.55 -12.86 9.00
CA GLU A 419 -17.86 -13.19 8.43
C GLU A 419 -17.99 -12.78 6.95
N ALA A 420 -17.33 -11.69 6.54
CA ALA A 420 -17.22 -11.34 5.13
C ALA A 420 -16.49 -12.42 4.33
N ALA A 421 -15.38 -12.93 4.85
CA ALA A 421 -14.62 -14.02 4.25
C ALA A 421 -15.43 -15.33 4.11
N ARG A 422 -16.44 -15.53 4.96
CA ARG A 422 -17.39 -16.66 4.86
C ARG A 422 -18.53 -16.44 3.86
N GLY A 423 -18.67 -15.22 3.34
CA GLY A 423 -19.75 -14.84 2.42
C GLY A 423 -21.10 -14.63 3.12
N THR A 424 -21.12 -14.31 4.41
CA THR A 424 -22.36 -14.05 5.18
C THR A 424 -22.88 -12.63 4.87
N ASP A 425 -24.19 -12.48 4.63
CA ASP A 425 -24.81 -11.14 4.56
C ASP A 425 -24.97 -10.54 5.96
N ARG A 426 -24.43 -9.35 6.17
CA ARG A 426 -24.37 -8.72 7.50
C ARG A 426 -25.31 -7.54 7.64
N SER A 427 -26.04 -7.16 6.58
CA SER A 427 -27.13 -6.20 6.69
C SER A 427 -28.24 -6.66 7.66
N GLN A 428 -28.24 -7.95 8.04
CA GLN A 428 -29.27 -8.60 8.88
C GLN A 428 -28.76 -9.10 10.26
N ARG A 429 -27.48 -8.91 10.61
CA ARG A 429 -26.93 -9.39 11.90
C ARG A 429 -27.00 -8.29 12.96
N ASP A 430 -27.35 -8.65 14.20
CA ASP A 430 -27.32 -7.72 15.34
C ASP A 430 -25.88 -7.23 15.59
N PRO A 431 -25.60 -5.91 15.47
CA PRO A 431 -24.29 -5.34 15.75
C PRO A 431 -23.75 -5.68 17.14
N LYS A 432 -24.61 -5.92 18.13
CA LYS A 432 -24.18 -6.31 19.50
C LYS A 432 -23.45 -7.64 19.51
N LEU A 433 -23.90 -8.62 18.72
CA LEU A 433 -23.26 -9.93 18.63
C LEU A 433 -21.86 -9.86 18.02
N LEU A 434 -21.64 -8.90 17.13
CA LEU A 434 -20.37 -8.74 16.43
C LEU A 434 -19.33 -7.98 17.24
N LYS A 435 -19.78 -7.17 18.21
CA LYS A 435 -18.92 -6.49 19.19
C LYS A 435 -18.44 -7.41 20.30
N ALA A 436 -19.10 -8.56 20.50
CA ALA A 436 -18.70 -9.52 21.53
C ALA A 436 -17.42 -10.25 21.12
N SER A 437 -16.56 -10.54 22.11
CA SER A 437 -15.41 -11.42 21.89
C SER A 437 -15.88 -12.77 21.39
N ASN A 438 -15.21 -13.28 20.35
CA ASN A 438 -15.49 -14.57 19.76
C ASN A 438 -14.19 -15.37 19.68
N GLU A 439 -13.97 -16.23 20.67
CA GLU A 439 -12.75 -17.04 20.76
C GLU A 439 -12.58 -18.00 19.57
N ASN A 440 -13.68 -18.53 19.01
CA ASN A 440 -13.59 -19.39 17.82
C ASN A 440 -13.06 -18.62 16.61
N THR A 441 -13.53 -17.38 16.42
CA THR A 441 -13.03 -16.50 15.37
C THR A 441 -11.57 -16.12 15.62
N LYS A 442 -11.21 -15.70 16.84
CA LYS A 442 -9.81 -15.35 17.19
C LYS A 442 -8.85 -16.53 17.01
N ASN A 443 -9.27 -17.73 17.38
CA ASN A 443 -8.47 -18.94 17.22
C ASN A 443 -8.32 -19.37 15.75
N SER A 444 -9.20 -18.91 14.87
CA SER A 444 -9.18 -19.24 13.43
C SER A 444 -8.70 -18.07 12.56
N PHE A 445 -8.28 -16.95 13.15
CA PHE A 445 -7.81 -15.77 12.42
C PHE A 445 -6.40 -15.42 12.88
N HIS A 446 -5.42 -15.71 12.04
CA HIS A 446 -4.01 -15.47 12.28
C HIS A 446 -3.51 -14.25 11.50
N ILE A 447 -3.06 -13.23 12.22
CA ILE A 447 -2.58 -11.96 11.65
C ILE A 447 -1.06 -11.98 11.70
N TYR A 448 -0.42 -12.04 10.54
CA TYR A 448 1.04 -12.06 10.43
C TYR A 448 1.58 -10.63 10.30
N PHE A 449 2.32 -10.22 11.32
CA PHE A 449 2.95 -8.90 11.43
C PHE A 449 4.29 -9.06 12.17
N PRO A 450 5.37 -8.39 11.78
CA PRO A 450 6.68 -8.65 12.36
C PRO A 450 6.79 -8.15 13.81
N THR A 451 7.51 -8.89 14.63
CA THR A 451 7.97 -8.43 15.94
C THR A 451 9.09 -7.39 15.81
N HIS A 452 9.36 -6.67 16.91
CA HIS A 452 10.52 -5.78 17.00
C HIS A 452 11.83 -6.52 16.69
N GLU A 453 12.00 -7.71 17.24
CA GLU A 453 13.19 -8.54 17.05
C GLU A 453 13.38 -8.97 15.60
N THR A 454 12.28 -9.34 14.92
CA THR A 454 12.30 -9.66 13.49
C THR A 454 12.79 -8.47 12.66
N VAL A 455 12.28 -7.26 12.96
CA VAL A 455 12.75 -6.04 12.29
C VAL A 455 14.22 -5.74 12.59
N ALA A 456 14.62 -5.84 13.86
CA ALA A 456 16.00 -5.59 14.29
C ALA A 456 17.01 -6.56 13.63
N ARG A 457 16.61 -7.80 13.35
CA ARG A 457 17.44 -8.83 12.70
C ARG A 457 17.30 -8.86 11.16
N SER A 458 16.45 -8.03 10.58
CA SER A 458 16.30 -7.94 9.12
C SER A 458 17.55 -7.34 8.47
N LEU A 459 17.74 -7.61 7.17
CA LEU A 459 18.90 -7.13 6.42
C LEU A 459 19.00 -5.61 6.37
N GLY A 460 17.85 -4.92 6.35
CA GLY A 460 17.79 -3.46 6.36
C GLY A 460 17.68 -2.85 7.76
N GLY A 461 17.43 -3.66 8.79
CA GLY A 461 17.20 -3.20 10.16
C GLY A 461 16.00 -2.25 10.31
N PRO A 462 15.87 -1.61 11.48
CA PRO A 462 14.81 -0.65 11.81
C PRO A 462 14.62 0.49 10.79
N ASN A 463 15.71 0.98 10.19
CA ASN A 463 15.69 2.11 9.25
C ASN A 463 14.98 1.77 7.92
N ASN A 464 14.76 0.48 7.62
CA ASN A 464 14.07 0.03 6.41
C ASN A 464 12.65 -0.50 6.70
N ALA A 465 12.15 -0.31 7.94
CA ALA A 465 10.80 -0.72 8.34
C ALA A 465 9.77 0.42 8.32
N GLY A 466 10.10 1.56 7.69
CA GLY A 466 9.22 2.75 7.64
C GLY A 466 7.86 2.52 6.97
N THR A 467 7.75 1.49 6.13
CA THR A 467 6.50 1.07 5.47
C THR A 467 5.70 0.04 6.28
N ILE A 468 6.20 -0.36 7.46
CA ILE A 468 5.56 -1.30 8.37
C ILE A 468 5.08 -0.54 9.60
N TRP A 469 3.77 -0.56 9.85
CA TRP A 469 3.15 0.38 10.77
C TRP A 469 2.11 -0.25 11.69
N LEU A 470 2.36 -0.14 12.99
CA LEU A 470 1.35 -0.27 14.03
C LEU A 470 1.61 0.84 15.05
N ASP A 471 0.55 1.55 15.43
CA ASP A 471 0.61 2.52 16.52
C ASP A 471 0.60 1.78 17.87
N ALA A 472 1.54 2.11 18.76
CA ALA A 472 1.60 1.54 20.10
C ALA A 472 0.31 1.80 20.88
N LYS A 473 -0.31 3.00 20.74
CA LYS A 473 -1.58 3.35 21.37
C LYS A 473 -2.68 2.38 20.94
N HIS A 474 -2.71 1.98 19.67
CA HIS A 474 -3.68 0.99 19.17
C HIS A 474 -3.45 -0.39 19.78
N TYR A 475 -2.19 -0.86 19.79
CA TYR A 475 -1.84 -2.17 20.34
C TYR A 475 -2.13 -2.31 21.83
N HIS A 476 -1.96 -1.23 22.60
CA HIS A 476 -2.16 -1.22 24.04
C HIS A 476 -3.64 -1.10 24.46
N LYS A 477 -4.58 -0.88 23.53
CA LYS A 477 -6.00 -0.91 23.85
C LYS A 477 -6.41 -2.28 24.43
N PRO A 478 -7.26 -2.32 25.48
CA PRO A 478 -7.65 -3.58 26.12
C PRO A 478 -8.33 -4.59 25.18
N ASP A 479 -9.04 -4.09 24.17
CA ASP A 479 -9.81 -4.88 23.20
C ASP A 479 -9.02 -5.21 21.93
N PHE A 480 -7.74 -4.83 21.84
CA PHE A 480 -6.90 -5.19 20.70
C PHE A 480 -6.72 -6.73 20.65
N PRO A 481 -6.94 -7.39 19.50
CA PRO A 481 -6.96 -8.85 19.38
C PRO A 481 -5.55 -9.47 19.35
N LYS A 482 -4.78 -9.31 20.43
CA LYS A 482 -3.38 -9.77 20.54
C LYS A 482 -3.21 -11.27 20.30
N SER A 483 -4.20 -12.08 20.68
CA SER A 483 -4.18 -13.54 20.49
C SER A 483 -4.17 -13.97 19.01
N CYS A 484 -4.60 -13.10 18.11
CA CYS A 484 -4.56 -13.34 16.67
C CYS A 484 -3.16 -13.13 16.07
N LEU A 485 -2.27 -12.39 16.72
CA LEU A 485 -0.97 -12.03 16.15
C LEU A 485 -0.02 -13.24 16.03
N ARG A 486 0.71 -13.28 14.91
CA ARG A 486 1.78 -14.22 14.59
C ARG A 486 2.95 -13.44 14.00
N ASP A 487 4.16 -13.83 14.35
CA ASP A 487 5.38 -13.16 13.86
C ASP A 487 5.57 -13.42 12.38
N TYR A 488 5.63 -12.36 11.58
CA TYR A 488 5.94 -12.48 10.16
C TYR A 488 7.44 -12.70 9.99
N GLN A 489 7.86 -13.92 9.65
CA GLN A 489 9.24 -14.21 9.28
C GLN A 489 9.28 -14.65 7.82
N SER A 490 9.99 -13.88 6.98
CA SER A 490 10.14 -14.22 5.55
C SER A 490 10.91 -15.53 5.38
N LEU A 491 10.47 -16.38 4.44
CA LEU A 491 11.26 -17.53 3.98
C LEU A 491 12.52 -17.08 3.22
N ARG A 492 12.50 -15.88 2.62
CA ARG A 492 13.69 -15.20 2.13
C ARG A 492 14.38 -14.51 3.29
N LYS A 493 15.17 -15.30 4.02
CA LYS A 493 15.80 -14.92 5.29
C LYS A 493 16.29 -13.46 5.31
N GLY A 494 15.79 -12.71 6.28
CA GLY A 494 16.17 -11.33 6.54
C GLY A 494 15.42 -10.27 5.73
N LEU A 495 14.57 -10.63 4.77
CA LEU A 495 13.65 -9.67 4.14
C LEU A 495 12.50 -9.31 5.08
N LEU A 496 12.09 -8.05 5.02
CA LEU A 496 10.80 -7.58 5.51
C LEU A 496 9.75 -7.66 4.40
N SER A 497 8.48 -7.55 4.75
CA SER A 497 7.37 -7.72 3.80
C SER A 497 6.43 -6.54 3.81
N HIS A 498 6.14 -6.01 2.63
CA HIS A 498 5.14 -4.96 2.41
C HIS A 498 3.85 -5.53 1.78
N ASN A 499 3.69 -6.85 1.82
CA ASN A 499 2.52 -7.59 1.35
C ASN A 499 1.23 -7.27 2.13
N LYS A 500 0.11 -7.49 1.45
CA LYS A 500 -1.22 -7.65 2.04
C LYS A 500 -1.88 -8.86 1.37
N LEU A 501 -1.80 -9.99 2.06
CA LEU A 501 -2.27 -11.30 1.58
C LEU A 501 -3.22 -11.88 2.62
N LEU A 502 -4.47 -12.13 2.23
CA LEU A 502 -5.47 -12.79 3.07
C LEU A 502 -5.78 -14.15 2.46
N PHE A 503 -5.25 -15.20 3.08
CA PHE A 503 -5.54 -16.59 2.74
C PHE A 503 -6.72 -17.07 3.56
N ALA A 504 -7.57 -17.87 2.94
CA ALA A 504 -8.65 -18.57 3.62
C ALA A 504 -8.63 -20.05 3.25
N ARG A 505 -8.85 -20.92 4.23
CA ARG A 505 -9.08 -22.35 4.01
C ARG A 505 -10.19 -22.86 4.92
N GLY A 506 -11.02 -23.74 4.38
CA GLY A 506 -12.10 -24.38 5.12
C GLY A 506 -12.84 -25.38 4.25
N GLU A 507 -14.09 -25.64 4.60
CA GLU A 507 -14.95 -26.57 3.87
C GLU A 507 -16.19 -25.85 3.35
N SER A 508 -16.79 -26.36 2.28
CA SER A 508 -18.10 -25.90 1.81
C SER A 508 -19.19 -26.14 2.85
N LYS A 509 -20.35 -25.50 2.64
CA LYS A 509 -21.53 -25.63 3.52
C LYS A 509 -21.94 -27.09 3.78
N ASP A 510 -21.88 -27.94 2.76
CA ASP A 510 -22.19 -29.37 2.81
C ASP A 510 -21.00 -30.25 3.22
N GLY A 511 -19.80 -29.68 3.36
CA GLY A 511 -18.57 -30.41 3.66
C GLY A 511 -17.99 -31.24 2.52
N SER A 512 -18.57 -31.17 1.32
CA SER A 512 -18.18 -32.00 0.19
C SER A 512 -16.87 -31.54 -0.46
N ARG A 513 -16.56 -30.25 -0.41
CA ARG A 513 -15.35 -29.66 -1.03
C ARG A 513 -14.57 -28.78 -0.06
N GLN A 514 -13.26 -28.71 -0.29
CA GLN A 514 -12.43 -27.68 0.33
C GLN A 514 -12.74 -26.32 -0.30
N VAL A 515 -12.75 -25.29 0.54
CA VAL A 515 -12.84 -23.88 0.14
C VAL A 515 -11.50 -23.27 0.46
N SER A 516 -10.72 -22.92 -0.58
CA SER A 516 -9.44 -22.24 -0.43
C SER A 516 -9.33 -21.10 -1.44
N TRP A 517 -8.91 -19.93 -0.97
CA TRP A 517 -8.73 -18.74 -1.80
C TRP A 517 -7.76 -17.76 -1.15
N VAL A 518 -7.17 -16.90 -1.96
CA VAL A 518 -6.29 -15.82 -1.51
C VAL A 518 -6.76 -14.47 -2.06
N TYR A 519 -6.81 -13.46 -1.20
CA TYR A 519 -6.84 -12.06 -1.63
C TYR A 519 -5.41 -11.52 -1.68
N ILE A 520 -5.09 -10.82 -2.75
CA ILE A 520 -3.84 -10.08 -2.95
C ILE A 520 -4.17 -8.65 -3.36
N GLY A 521 -3.59 -7.66 -2.69
CA GLY A 521 -3.83 -6.26 -3.04
C GLY A 521 -3.20 -5.26 -2.07
N SER A 522 -3.82 -4.09 -1.98
CA SER A 522 -3.30 -2.98 -1.19
C SER A 522 -3.87 -2.89 0.23
N ALA A 523 -5.05 -3.48 0.49
CA ALA A 523 -5.78 -3.27 1.73
C ALA A 523 -5.04 -3.87 2.94
N ASN A 524 -4.59 -3.01 3.86
CA ASN A 524 -4.13 -3.42 5.17
C ASN A 524 -5.31 -3.81 6.07
N LEU A 525 -5.06 -4.52 7.17
CA LEU A 525 -6.12 -4.82 8.15
C LEU A 525 -6.43 -3.57 9.00
N SER A 526 -7.38 -2.76 8.53
CA SER A 526 -7.89 -1.56 9.20
C SER A 526 -9.31 -1.21 8.77
N GLU A 527 -10.05 -0.45 9.58
CA GLU A 527 -11.35 0.11 9.18
C GLU A 527 -11.21 1.14 8.04
N SER A 528 -10.09 1.87 7.97
CA SER A 528 -9.85 2.81 6.86
C SER A 528 -9.80 2.12 5.50
N ALA A 529 -9.17 0.94 5.45
CA ALA A 529 -9.05 0.13 4.23
C ALA A 529 -10.33 -0.67 3.96
N TRP A 530 -10.89 -1.38 4.93
CA TRP A 530 -12.02 -2.30 4.70
C TRP A 530 -13.41 -1.71 4.95
N GLY A 531 -13.46 -0.55 5.58
CA GLY A 531 -14.68 0.20 5.85
C GLY A 531 -15.32 -0.11 7.20
N ARG A 532 -16.11 0.86 7.68
CA ARG A 532 -16.94 0.77 8.89
C ARG A 532 -18.39 1.02 8.54
N LEU A 533 -19.26 0.06 8.90
CA LEU A 533 -20.70 0.21 8.75
C LEU A 533 -21.30 0.89 9.98
N VAL A 534 -21.99 1.99 9.76
CA VAL A 534 -22.72 2.73 10.80
C VAL A 534 -24.12 3.07 10.30
N VAL A 535 -25.03 3.35 11.21
CA VAL A 535 -26.34 3.93 10.86
C VAL A 535 -26.16 5.44 10.75
N ASP A 536 -26.48 6.00 9.58
CA ASP A 536 -26.62 7.44 9.41
C ASP A 536 -27.83 7.90 10.23
N ARG A 537 -27.60 8.67 11.29
CA ARG A 537 -28.66 9.10 12.22
C ARG A 537 -29.68 10.02 11.58
N THR A 538 -29.26 10.85 10.63
CA THR A 538 -30.12 11.82 9.94
C THR A 538 -31.01 11.10 8.94
N LYS A 539 -30.42 10.23 8.12
CA LYS A 539 -31.14 9.51 7.06
C LYS A 539 -31.79 8.21 7.55
N LYS A 540 -31.45 7.74 8.76
CA LYS A 540 -31.86 6.44 9.34
C LYS A 540 -31.58 5.25 8.42
N VAL A 541 -30.52 5.32 7.63
CA VAL A 541 -30.08 4.26 6.71
C VAL A 541 -28.66 3.82 7.04
N ASN A 542 -28.30 2.60 6.65
CA ASN A 542 -26.92 2.14 6.75
C ASN A 542 -25.99 2.96 5.85
N LYS A 543 -24.76 3.15 6.32
CA LYS A 543 -23.68 3.87 5.65
C LYS A 543 -22.37 3.12 5.89
N LEU A 544 -21.75 2.64 4.82
CA LEU A 544 -20.40 2.06 4.87
C LEU A 544 -19.40 3.14 4.50
N THR A 545 -18.45 3.45 5.38
CA THR A 545 -17.41 4.46 5.09
C THR A 545 -16.05 3.79 5.02
N CYS A 546 -15.36 3.93 3.88
CA CYS A 546 -13.93 3.62 3.75
C CYS A 546 -13.16 4.95 3.64
N ASN A 547 -11.99 5.04 4.28
CA ASN A 547 -11.17 6.25 4.25
C ASN A 547 -10.05 6.19 3.19
N ASN A 548 -9.80 5.00 2.63
CA ASN A 548 -8.78 4.78 1.62
C ASN A 548 -9.40 4.35 0.28
N TRP A 549 -8.70 4.67 -0.80
CA TRP A 549 -8.82 3.92 -2.05
C TRP A 549 -7.93 2.68 -1.95
N GLU A 550 -8.52 1.50 -2.12
CA GLU A 550 -7.80 0.23 -2.13
C GLU A 550 -8.25 -0.62 -3.33
N CYS A 551 -7.38 -1.49 -3.83
CA CYS A 551 -7.76 -2.51 -4.80
C CYS A 551 -7.00 -3.82 -4.56
N GLY A 552 -7.59 -4.91 -5.05
CA GLY A 552 -7.05 -6.26 -4.92
C GLY A 552 -7.80 -7.25 -5.79
N VAL A 553 -7.31 -8.49 -5.81
CA VAL A 553 -7.94 -9.60 -6.52
C VAL A 553 -8.12 -10.76 -5.56
N LEU A 554 -9.32 -11.35 -5.59
CA LEU A 554 -9.64 -12.61 -4.93
C LEU A 554 -9.45 -13.74 -5.93
N VAL A 555 -8.55 -14.67 -5.61
CA VAL A 555 -8.15 -15.79 -6.46
C VAL A 555 -8.46 -17.11 -5.76
N PRO A 556 -9.45 -17.89 -6.23
CA PRO A 556 -9.71 -19.24 -5.74
C PRO A 556 -8.60 -20.24 -6.10
N MET A 557 -8.45 -21.31 -5.32
CA MET A 557 -7.59 -22.42 -5.73
C MET A 557 -8.07 -23.07 -7.04
N GLY A 558 -7.13 -23.39 -7.93
CA GLY A 558 -7.39 -23.91 -9.28
C GLY A 558 -7.82 -22.86 -10.32
N ALA A 559 -7.86 -21.57 -9.94
CA ALA A 559 -8.18 -20.46 -10.84
C ALA A 559 -7.23 -20.34 -12.04
N THR A 560 -5.94 -20.47 -11.77
CA THR A 560 -4.83 -20.12 -12.68
C THR A 560 -4.26 -21.31 -13.46
N SER A 561 -4.75 -22.54 -13.23
CA SER A 561 -4.30 -23.74 -13.93
C SER A 561 -5.05 -23.96 -15.25
N ASP A 562 -4.32 -24.33 -16.31
CA ASP A 562 -4.89 -24.69 -17.62
C ASP A 562 -5.59 -26.06 -17.61
N GLU A 563 -5.22 -26.93 -16.67
CA GLU A 563 -5.85 -28.23 -16.48
C GLU A 563 -7.21 -28.05 -15.78
N ARG A 564 -8.30 -28.32 -16.52
CA ARG A 564 -9.64 -28.52 -15.96
C ARG A 564 -9.73 -29.74 -15.03
N GLU A 565 -8.63 -30.47 -14.85
CA GLU A 565 -8.54 -31.43 -13.78
C GLU A 565 -8.45 -30.67 -12.48
N THR A 566 -9.58 -30.65 -11.77
CA THR A 566 -9.61 -30.46 -10.34
C THR A 566 -8.68 -31.52 -9.74
N LYS A 567 -7.37 -31.25 -9.67
CA LYS A 567 -6.50 -32.00 -8.76
C LYS A 567 -7.22 -31.90 -7.44
N SER A 568 -7.73 -33.03 -6.96
CA SER A 568 -8.47 -33.14 -5.71
C SER A 568 -7.73 -32.26 -4.73
N VAL A 569 -8.33 -31.13 -4.31
CA VAL A 569 -7.68 -30.21 -3.38
C VAL A 569 -7.37 -31.08 -2.17
N ILE A 570 -6.10 -31.43 -2.00
CA ILE A 570 -5.69 -32.35 -0.97
C ILE A 570 -6.07 -31.62 0.31
N ARG A 571 -6.94 -32.24 1.12
CA ARG A 571 -7.24 -31.75 2.46
C ARG A 571 -5.94 -31.71 3.24
N SER A 572 -5.25 -30.57 3.17
CA SER A 572 -3.97 -30.39 3.82
C SER A 572 -4.13 -29.55 5.08
N SER A 573 -3.42 -29.98 6.12
CA SER A 573 -3.26 -29.23 7.35
C SER A 573 -2.27 -28.05 7.22
N LYS A 574 -1.47 -27.97 6.15
CA LYS A 574 -0.50 -26.89 5.93
C LYS A 574 -0.97 -25.92 4.85
N LEU A 575 -0.78 -24.62 5.07
CA LEU A 575 -1.18 -23.55 4.15
C LEU A 575 -0.39 -23.67 2.84
N GLY A 576 0.92 -23.96 2.93
CA GLY A 576 1.76 -24.17 1.76
C GLY A 576 1.23 -25.22 0.78
N GLU A 577 0.79 -26.36 1.31
CA GLU A 577 0.20 -27.45 0.51
C GLU A 577 -1.21 -27.08 0.00
N ALA A 578 -2.00 -26.34 0.80
CA ALA A 578 -3.33 -25.89 0.40
C ALA A 578 -3.32 -24.85 -0.75
N PHE A 579 -2.19 -24.17 -0.96
CA PHE A 579 -1.99 -23.13 -1.98
C PHE A 579 -0.96 -23.50 -3.06
N GLU A 580 -0.51 -24.76 -3.07
CA GLU A 580 0.45 -25.27 -4.04
C GLU A 580 -0.05 -25.09 -5.48
N GLY A 581 0.83 -24.62 -6.36
CA GLY A 581 0.51 -24.31 -7.76
C GLY A 581 -0.18 -22.97 -7.99
N LEU A 582 -0.71 -22.31 -6.94
CA LEU A 582 -1.24 -20.95 -7.04
C LEU A 582 -0.25 -19.88 -6.56
N LEU A 583 0.30 -20.05 -5.35
CA LEU A 583 1.22 -19.10 -4.74
C LEU A 583 2.12 -19.81 -3.71
N GLU A 584 3.42 -19.57 -3.79
CA GLU A 584 4.36 -19.93 -2.72
C GLU A 584 4.14 -19.01 -1.51
N ILE A 585 3.88 -19.59 -0.35
CA ILE A 585 3.69 -18.83 0.90
C ILE A 585 5.02 -18.13 1.26
N PRO A 586 5.07 -16.79 1.38
CA PRO A 586 6.34 -16.08 1.52
C PRO A 586 6.91 -16.05 2.94
N PHE A 587 6.21 -16.63 3.92
CA PHE A 587 6.56 -16.58 5.34
C PHE A 587 6.53 -17.97 5.99
N VAL A 588 7.21 -18.10 7.13
CA VAL A 588 7.25 -19.31 7.95
C VAL A 588 5.86 -19.68 8.45
N GLU A 589 5.49 -20.95 8.32
CA GLU A 589 4.22 -21.51 8.80
C GLU A 589 4.45 -22.78 9.66
N PRO A 590 3.77 -22.94 10.81
CA PRO A 590 2.95 -21.91 11.48
C PRO A 590 3.85 -20.79 12.01
N GLY A 591 3.40 -19.54 11.88
CA GLY A 591 4.10 -18.40 12.47
C GLY A 591 4.08 -18.47 13.99
N ASP A 592 5.14 -17.99 14.62
CA ASP A 592 5.26 -17.99 16.08
C ASP A 592 4.23 -17.03 16.69
N LYS A 593 3.60 -17.45 17.79
CA LYS A 593 2.86 -16.51 18.64
C LYS A 593 3.84 -15.48 19.21
N PHE A 594 3.34 -14.27 19.48
CA PHE A 594 4.18 -13.23 20.07
C PHE A 594 4.66 -13.60 21.47
N GLY A 595 3.78 -14.16 22.31
CA GLY A 595 4.09 -14.36 23.73
C GLY A 595 4.29 -12.99 24.39
N ASP A 596 5.43 -12.81 25.06
CA ASP A 596 5.82 -11.54 25.68
C ASP A 596 6.49 -10.55 24.71
N ARG A 597 6.74 -10.98 23.46
CA ARG A 597 7.38 -10.13 22.44
C ARG A 597 6.43 -9.06 21.94
N LEU A 598 6.99 -7.90 21.62
CA LEU A 598 6.23 -6.77 21.09
C LEU A 598 6.25 -6.74 19.55
N PRO A 599 5.17 -6.26 18.91
CA PRO A 599 5.21 -5.92 17.50
C PRO A 599 6.23 -4.84 17.22
N TRP A 600 6.61 -4.70 15.96
CA TRP A 600 7.24 -3.47 15.49
C TRP A 600 6.28 -2.27 15.61
N PHE A 601 6.77 -1.17 16.19
CA PHE A 601 6.08 0.12 16.23
C PHE A 601 6.89 1.16 15.46
N LEU A 602 6.25 1.96 14.60
CA LEU A 602 6.97 3.00 13.84
C LEU A 602 7.53 4.11 14.75
N LYS A 603 6.88 4.37 15.90
CA LYS A 603 7.32 5.33 16.92
C LYS A 603 7.53 4.60 18.25
N GLY A 604 8.80 4.42 18.61
CA GLY A 604 9.24 3.83 19.87
C GLY A 604 10.76 3.92 20.11
N HIS A 605 11.51 4.49 19.16
CA HIS A 605 12.96 4.66 19.23
C HIS A 605 13.36 6.11 18.92
N GLY A 606 12.85 7.03 19.73
CA GLY A 606 13.61 8.24 20.08
C GLY A 606 14.23 7.95 21.43
N ASN A 607 15.54 8.23 21.56
CA ASN A 607 16.36 8.03 22.77
C ASN A 607 15.66 8.31 24.10
#